data_AF-W8BPH1-F1
#
_entry.id   AF-W8BPH1-F1
#
_cell.length_a   1.000
_cell.length_b   1.000
_cell.length_c   1.000
_cell.angle_alpha   90.00
_cell.angle_beta   90.00
_cell.angle_gamma   90.00
#
_symmetry.space_group_name_H-M   'P 1'
#
loop_
_entity.id
_entity.type
_entity.pdbx_description
1 polymer ?
#
loop_
_entity_poly.entity_id
_entity_poly.type
_entity_poly.pdbx_seq_one_letter_code
_entity_poly.pdbx_strand_id
1 'polypeptide(L)'
;MTACFVINGTPYNVDLTAFPADITLNTFIREHAQLTATKFMCLEGGCGVCICVVRGKHPATGETRTWAVNSCLTLLNTCADWQITTAEGIGNKRHGYHPIQKRLAKLNGTQCGFCSPAMVMNMYGLLESKGGRVTMEEVESSFDGNICRCTGYRPILDTMKSFAVDSNIELPEDCDDIEDFEFVACPRSGRQCSGGCHKKPLTALTYADGAQWYWPHSLTEVFNALAKVGNEQYILVAGNTAHGVYRRSPDIKHFIDLHGVPELKQHTIVGEKLTLGANLSLTEAIDIFQKVAQRPGFEYCEQLWRHF
;
A
#
# COMPACT_ATOMS: atom_id res chain seq x y z
N MET A 1 -17.25 -9.68 -13.85
CA MET A 1 -16.61 -10.58 -12.86
C MET A 1 -16.35 -9.75 -11.60
N THR A 2 -16.68 -10.27 -10.42
CA THR A 2 -16.74 -9.44 -9.20
C THR A 2 -15.45 -9.47 -8.39
N ALA A 3 -14.81 -8.31 -8.19
CA ALA A 3 -13.76 -8.13 -7.20
C ALA A 3 -14.37 -7.83 -5.82
N CYS A 4 -13.84 -8.45 -4.77
CA CYS A 4 -14.28 -8.26 -3.40
C CYS A 4 -13.13 -7.68 -2.57
N PHE A 5 -13.38 -6.58 -1.88
CA PHE A 5 -12.43 -5.95 -0.96
C PHE A 5 -13.19 -5.13 0.09
N VAL A 6 -12.47 -4.59 1.07
CA VAL A 6 -13.07 -3.79 2.14
C VAL A 6 -12.46 -2.40 2.13
N ILE A 7 -13.27 -1.33 2.24
CA ILE A 7 -12.79 0.03 2.50
C ILE A 7 -13.39 0.52 3.82
N ASN A 8 -12.55 0.91 4.78
CA ASN A 8 -12.95 1.43 6.10
C ASN A 8 -13.97 0.50 6.81
N GLY A 9 -13.74 -0.82 6.76
CA GLY A 9 -14.64 -1.83 7.33
C GLY A 9 -15.92 -2.11 6.53
N THR A 10 -16.19 -1.36 5.45
CA THR A 10 -17.34 -1.59 4.57
C THR A 10 -16.96 -2.51 3.42
N PRO A 11 -17.67 -3.64 3.21
CA PRO A 11 -17.38 -4.55 2.10
C PRO A 11 -17.89 -4.00 0.76
N TYR A 12 -17.04 -4.09 -0.27
CA TYR A 12 -17.34 -3.73 -1.65
C TYR A 12 -17.32 -4.98 -2.52
N ASN A 13 -18.43 -5.21 -3.24
CA ASN A 13 -18.55 -6.24 -4.27
C ASN A 13 -18.67 -5.53 -5.62
N VAL A 14 -17.55 -5.33 -6.30
CA VAL A 14 -17.46 -4.48 -7.48
C VAL A 14 -17.47 -5.33 -8.73
N ASP A 15 -18.40 -5.08 -9.65
CA ASP A 15 -18.31 -5.67 -10.98
C ASP A 15 -17.27 -4.94 -11.83
N LEU A 16 -16.13 -5.59 -12.07
CA LEU A 16 -15.00 -4.98 -12.77
C LEU A 16 -15.35 -4.62 -14.23
N THR A 17 -16.30 -5.30 -14.86
CA THR A 17 -16.69 -5.01 -16.25
C THR A 17 -17.40 -3.67 -16.43
N ALA A 18 -17.81 -3.03 -15.34
CA ALA A 18 -18.37 -1.68 -15.37
C ALA A 18 -17.30 -0.57 -15.46
N PHE A 19 -16.01 -0.92 -15.40
CA PHE A 19 -14.90 0.02 -15.36
C PHE A 19 -13.84 -0.29 -16.42
N PRO A 20 -12.99 0.68 -16.79
CA PRO A 20 -11.77 0.43 -17.54
C PRO A 20 -10.84 -0.54 -16.78
N ALA A 21 -10.12 -1.39 -17.51
CA ALA A 21 -9.21 -2.39 -16.92
C ALA A 21 -8.09 -1.77 -16.06
N ASP A 22 -7.80 -0.49 -16.27
CA ASP A 22 -6.76 0.28 -15.61
C ASP A 22 -7.28 1.33 -14.64
N ILE A 23 -8.55 1.24 -14.24
CA ILE A 23 -9.08 2.12 -13.19
C ILE A 23 -8.20 2.01 -11.93
N THR A 24 -7.79 3.17 -11.42
CA THR A 24 -6.95 3.25 -10.23
C THR A 24 -7.79 3.16 -8.97
N LEU A 25 -7.20 2.64 -7.91
CA LEU A 25 -7.81 2.59 -6.59
C LEU A 25 -8.22 4.00 -6.13
N ASN A 26 -7.41 5.02 -6.43
CA ASN A 26 -7.73 6.41 -6.10
C ASN A 26 -9.03 6.88 -6.77
N THR A 27 -9.17 6.63 -8.08
CA THR A 27 -10.37 6.99 -8.85
C THR A 27 -11.59 6.30 -8.23
N PHE A 28 -11.47 5.01 -7.93
CA PHE A 28 -12.55 4.25 -7.30
C PHE A 28 -12.95 4.80 -5.92
N ILE A 29 -11.96 5.03 -5.03
CA ILE A 29 -12.17 5.58 -3.68
C ILE A 29 -12.94 6.90 -3.76
N ARG A 30 -12.58 7.78 -4.69
CA ARG A 30 -13.11 9.13 -4.76
C ARG A 30 -14.43 9.23 -5.51
N GLU A 31 -14.55 8.58 -6.66
CA GLU A 31 -15.67 8.77 -7.59
C GLU A 31 -16.78 7.74 -7.39
N HIS A 32 -16.45 6.55 -6.87
CA HIS A 32 -17.41 5.47 -6.69
C HIS A 32 -17.72 5.19 -5.21
N ALA A 33 -16.70 5.14 -4.35
CA ALA A 33 -16.90 5.04 -2.91
C ALA A 33 -17.19 6.40 -2.24
N GLN A 34 -16.98 7.52 -2.96
CA GLN A 34 -17.24 8.89 -2.49
C GLN A 34 -16.49 9.25 -1.18
N LEU A 35 -15.31 8.65 -0.98
CA LEU A 35 -14.37 8.93 0.10
C LEU A 35 -13.28 9.86 -0.43
N THR A 36 -13.41 11.16 -0.15
CA THR A 36 -12.64 12.20 -0.85
C THR A 36 -11.46 12.76 -0.07
N ALA A 37 -11.16 12.25 1.14
CA ALA A 37 -10.00 12.68 1.91
C ALA A 37 -8.70 12.23 1.26
N THR A 38 -8.64 11.02 0.68
CA THR A 38 -7.55 10.61 -0.20
C THR A 38 -7.55 11.48 -1.45
N LYS A 39 -6.46 12.22 -1.69
CA LYS A 39 -6.38 13.21 -2.77
C LYS A 39 -5.74 12.62 -4.02
N PHE A 40 -5.80 13.35 -5.12
CA PHE A 40 -4.94 13.16 -6.29
C PHE A 40 -4.29 14.48 -6.66
N MET A 41 -3.09 14.41 -7.23
CA MET A 41 -2.36 15.58 -7.74
C MET A 41 -1.43 15.16 -8.88
N CYS A 42 -0.30 14.52 -8.55
CA CYS A 42 0.72 14.18 -9.55
C CYS A 42 0.36 12.97 -10.43
N LEU A 43 -0.40 12.00 -9.90
CA LEU A 43 -0.76 10.73 -10.55
C LEU A 43 0.44 9.86 -10.99
N GLU A 44 1.61 10.10 -10.40
CA GLU A 44 2.87 9.41 -10.71
C GLU A 44 3.60 8.91 -9.46
N GLY A 45 2.92 8.89 -8.31
CA GLY A 45 3.48 8.39 -7.04
C GLY A 45 4.47 9.32 -6.34
N GLY A 46 4.86 10.44 -6.93
CA GLY A 46 5.89 11.33 -6.36
C GLY A 46 5.44 12.26 -5.22
N CYS A 47 4.18 12.66 -5.16
CA CYS A 47 3.72 13.64 -4.16
C CYS A 47 3.13 13.05 -2.86
N GLY A 48 2.79 11.77 -2.85
CA GLY A 48 2.22 11.07 -1.69
C GLY A 48 0.79 11.45 -1.27
N VAL A 49 0.16 12.49 -1.83
CA VAL A 49 -1.18 12.95 -1.36
C VAL A 49 -2.32 11.93 -1.51
N CYS A 50 -2.06 10.86 -2.26
CA CYS A 50 -2.99 9.76 -2.54
C CYS A 50 -2.78 8.54 -1.63
N ILE A 51 -1.95 8.63 -0.58
CA ILE A 51 -1.65 7.49 0.27
C ILE A 51 -2.90 6.98 0.99
N CYS A 52 -3.11 5.67 0.91
CA CYS A 52 -3.99 4.89 1.78
C CYS A 52 -3.23 3.67 2.32
N VAL A 53 -3.76 3.04 3.37
CA VAL A 53 -3.13 1.88 3.99
C VAL A 53 -3.87 0.62 3.58
N VAL A 54 -3.11 -0.41 3.22
CA VAL A 54 -3.61 -1.71 2.80
C VAL A 54 -3.17 -2.75 3.83
N ARG A 55 -4.08 -3.63 4.20
CA ARG A 55 -3.82 -4.86 4.93
C ARG A 55 -4.23 -6.06 4.09
N GLY A 56 -3.32 -7.01 3.91
CA GLY A 56 -3.50 -8.17 3.03
C GLY A 56 -2.59 -9.33 3.39
N LYS A 57 -2.85 -10.51 2.82
CA LYS A 57 -2.02 -11.70 3.02
C LYS A 57 -0.86 -11.72 2.03
N HIS A 58 0.34 -11.98 2.54
CA HIS A 58 1.49 -12.23 1.71
C HIS A 58 1.34 -13.60 1.02
N PRO A 59 1.39 -13.70 -0.31
CA PRO A 59 1.03 -14.91 -1.04
C PRO A 59 2.01 -16.07 -0.82
N ALA A 60 3.29 -15.80 -0.52
CA ALA A 60 4.26 -16.86 -0.26
C ALA A 60 4.30 -17.33 1.19
N THR A 61 4.03 -16.46 2.16
CA THR A 61 4.16 -16.78 3.60
C THR A 61 2.81 -16.96 4.29
N GLY A 62 1.71 -16.49 3.69
CA GLY A 62 0.38 -16.44 4.29
C GLY A 62 0.21 -15.39 5.39
N GLU A 63 1.29 -14.73 5.78
CA GLU A 63 1.34 -13.71 6.82
C GLU A 63 0.47 -12.51 6.45
N THR A 64 -0.30 -12.00 7.40
CA THR A 64 -1.05 -10.74 7.19
C THR A 64 -0.13 -9.56 7.43
N ARG A 65 0.04 -8.70 6.43
CA ARG A 65 0.87 -7.50 6.49
C ARG A 65 0.05 -6.25 6.27
N THR A 66 0.55 -5.13 6.79
CA THR A 66 0.00 -3.80 6.59
C THR A 66 1.06 -2.92 5.96
N TRP A 67 0.72 -2.17 4.91
CA TRP A 67 1.64 -1.26 4.23
C TRP A 67 0.88 -0.07 3.61
N ALA A 68 1.58 1.05 3.41
CA ALA A 68 1.05 2.21 2.70
C ALA A 68 1.23 2.06 1.18
N VAL A 69 0.26 2.56 0.39
CA VAL A 69 0.33 2.56 -1.07
C VAL A 69 -0.06 3.92 -1.65
N ASN A 70 0.57 4.29 -2.75
CA ASN A 70 0.09 5.37 -3.61
C ASN A 70 -1.14 4.87 -4.41
N SER A 71 -2.35 5.16 -3.93
CA SER A 71 -3.59 4.67 -4.55
C SER A 71 -3.77 5.12 -6.02
N CYS A 72 -3.08 6.18 -6.46
CA CYS A 72 -3.13 6.62 -7.85
C CYS A 72 -2.41 5.68 -8.83
N LEU A 73 -1.48 4.84 -8.35
CA LEU A 73 -0.77 3.85 -9.15
C LEU A 73 -1.28 2.41 -8.90
N THR A 74 -1.94 2.18 -7.77
CA THR A 74 -2.60 0.90 -7.48
C THR A 74 -3.81 0.71 -8.40
N LEU A 75 -3.89 -0.42 -9.10
CA LEU A 75 -5.02 -0.75 -9.96
C LEU A 75 -6.11 -1.46 -9.17
N LEU A 76 -7.38 -1.17 -9.45
CA LEU A 76 -8.50 -1.78 -8.72
C LEU A 76 -8.51 -3.31 -8.83
N ASN A 77 -8.08 -3.83 -9.97
CA ASN A 77 -8.04 -5.27 -10.26
C ASN A 77 -7.07 -6.04 -9.36
N THR A 78 -6.07 -5.38 -8.79
CA THR A 78 -5.10 -6.01 -7.86
C THR A 78 -5.60 -5.99 -6.42
N CYS A 79 -6.68 -5.25 -6.12
CA CYS A 79 -7.15 -5.01 -4.75
C CYS A 79 -8.01 -6.15 -4.18
N ALA A 80 -8.18 -7.25 -4.90
CA ALA A 80 -8.98 -8.38 -4.44
C ALA A 80 -8.47 -8.88 -3.07
N ASP A 81 -9.42 -9.13 -2.16
CA ASP A 81 -9.20 -9.57 -0.78
C ASP A 81 -8.42 -8.59 0.12
N TRP A 82 -8.18 -7.36 -0.33
CA TRP A 82 -7.51 -6.35 0.48
C TRP A 82 -8.48 -5.66 1.45
N GLN A 83 -7.93 -5.25 2.60
CA GLN A 83 -8.57 -4.31 3.51
C GLN A 83 -7.88 -2.95 3.36
N ILE A 84 -8.61 -1.98 2.85
CA ILE A 84 -8.13 -0.63 2.56
C ILE A 84 -8.65 0.31 3.66
N THR A 85 -7.75 1.08 4.23
CA THR A 85 -8.03 2.11 5.23
C THR A 85 -7.64 3.48 4.65
N THR A 86 -8.56 4.42 4.70
CA THR A 86 -8.38 5.82 4.28
C THR A 86 -8.46 6.75 5.50
N ALA A 87 -8.14 8.03 5.32
CA ALA A 87 -8.12 8.99 6.43
C ALA A 87 -9.48 9.11 7.13
N GLU A 88 -10.59 8.98 6.39
CA GLU A 88 -11.95 8.97 6.97
C GLU A 88 -12.21 7.76 7.86
N GLY A 89 -11.50 6.65 7.61
CA GLY A 89 -11.67 5.37 8.28
C GLY A 89 -11.05 5.30 9.67
N ILE A 90 -9.98 6.07 9.93
CA ILE A 90 -9.31 6.07 11.24
C ILE A 90 -9.89 7.11 12.21
N GLY A 91 -10.57 8.13 11.69
CA GLY A 91 -11.16 9.18 12.52
C GLY A 91 -11.79 10.31 11.71
N ASN A 92 -12.83 10.93 12.27
CA ASN A 92 -13.58 12.02 11.65
C ASN A 92 -14.44 12.77 12.68
N LYS A 93 -15.10 13.87 12.27
CA LYS A 93 -15.95 14.69 13.15
C LYS A 93 -17.09 13.94 13.83
N ARG A 94 -17.57 12.81 13.28
CA ARG A 94 -18.70 12.04 13.85
C ARG A 94 -18.26 11.07 14.94
N HIS A 95 -17.09 10.46 14.79
CA HIS A 95 -16.61 9.38 15.67
C HIS A 95 -15.42 9.80 16.54
N GLY A 96 -14.90 11.01 16.35
CA GLY A 96 -13.64 11.46 16.94
C GLY A 96 -12.48 11.30 15.97
N TYR A 97 -11.47 12.16 16.12
CA TYR A 97 -10.26 12.12 15.31
C TYR A 97 -9.20 11.21 15.96
N HIS A 98 -8.47 10.49 15.13
CA HIS A 98 -7.32 9.67 15.54
C HIS A 98 -6.23 10.56 16.17
N PRO A 99 -5.42 10.08 17.15
CA PRO A 99 -4.31 10.84 17.71
C PRO A 99 -3.42 11.50 16.66
N ILE A 100 -3.01 10.78 15.61
CA ILE A 100 -2.22 11.35 14.50
C ILE A 100 -2.92 12.57 13.86
N GLN A 101 -4.23 12.50 13.63
CA GLN A 101 -5.01 13.63 13.10
C GLN A 101 -5.07 14.81 14.09
N LYS A 102 -5.29 14.52 15.38
CA LYS A 102 -5.31 15.53 16.45
C LYS A 102 -3.95 16.21 16.59
N ARG A 103 -2.86 15.45 16.71
CA ARG A 103 -1.49 15.96 16.89
C ARG A 103 -1.07 16.82 15.71
N LEU A 104 -1.33 16.37 14.48
CA LEU A 104 -0.99 17.13 13.28
C LEU A 104 -1.69 18.49 13.24
N ALA A 105 -2.95 18.55 13.66
CA ALA A 105 -3.68 19.80 13.75
C ALA A 105 -3.15 20.69 14.90
N LYS A 106 -2.92 20.11 16.09
CA LYS A 106 -2.49 20.84 17.30
C LYS A 106 -1.07 21.41 17.18
N LEU A 107 -0.15 20.69 16.54
CA LEU A 107 1.25 21.08 16.39
C LEU A 107 1.51 21.88 15.11
N ASN A 108 0.47 22.50 14.53
CA ASN A 108 0.57 23.34 13.33
C ASN A 108 1.16 22.62 12.11
N GLY A 109 1.04 21.30 12.04
CA GLY A 109 1.49 20.46 10.93
C GLY A 109 0.60 20.54 9.69
N THR A 110 -0.38 21.46 9.68
CA THR A 110 -1.31 21.64 8.57
C THR A 110 -1.53 23.13 8.28
N GLN A 111 -1.57 23.49 7.00
CA GLN A 111 -1.96 24.84 6.52
C GLN A 111 -3.06 24.72 5.47
N CYS A 112 -2.73 24.58 4.18
CA CYS A 112 -3.73 24.39 3.12
C CYS A 112 -4.52 23.09 3.26
N GLY A 113 -4.00 22.11 4.01
CA GLY A 113 -4.67 20.86 4.34
C GLY A 113 -4.65 19.79 3.25
N PHE A 114 -4.13 20.07 2.04
CA PHE A 114 -4.25 19.15 0.91
C PHE A 114 -3.42 17.87 1.09
N CYS A 115 -2.19 17.98 1.60
CA CYS A 115 -1.33 16.82 1.88
C CYS A 115 -1.62 16.14 3.23
N SER A 116 -2.34 16.81 4.14
CA SER A 116 -2.53 16.37 5.52
C SER A 116 -3.14 14.96 5.65
N PRO A 117 -4.17 14.56 4.87
CA PRO A 117 -4.71 13.20 4.93
C PRO A 117 -3.66 12.13 4.64
N ALA A 118 -2.77 12.37 3.67
CA ALA A 118 -1.72 11.44 3.34
C ALA A 118 -0.59 11.40 4.37
N MET A 119 -0.23 12.54 4.97
CA MET A 119 0.72 12.59 6.08
C MET A 119 0.24 11.71 7.24
N VAL A 120 -1.05 11.85 7.57
CA VAL A 120 -1.72 11.02 8.58
C VAL A 120 -1.67 9.54 8.21
N MET A 121 -2.06 9.19 6.97
CA MET A 121 -2.14 7.79 6.55
C MET A 121 -0.77 7.14 6.41
N ASN A 122 0.27 7.89 6.05
CA ASN A 122 1.64 7.39 6.01
C ASN A 122 2.13 7.00 7.41
N MET A 123 1.96 7.90 8.40
CA MET A 123 2.30 7.60 9.79
C MET A 123 1.49 6.41 10.32
N TYR A 124 0.18 6.38 10.04
CA TYR A 124 -0.68 5.28 10.46
C TYR A 124 -0.21 3.94 9.88
N GLY A 125 0.15 3.91 8.59
CA GLY A 125 0.68 2.72 7.93
C GLY A 125 2.00 2.25 8.54
N LEU A 126 2.91 3.18 8.84
CA LEU A 126 4.19 2.88 9.49
C LEU A 126 3.96 2.24 10.87
N LEU A 127 3.15 2.86 11.73
CA LEU A 127 2.86 2.35 13.07
C LEU A 127 2.21 0.97 13.02
N GLU A 128 1.19 0.77 12.18
CA GLU A 128 0.53 -0.53 12.01
C GLU A 128 1.50 -1.62 11.52
N SER A 129 2.43 -1.28 10.61
CA SER A 129 3.41 -2.23 10.09
C SER A 129 4.48 -2.64 11.12
N LYS A 130 4.73 -1.79 12.13
CA LYS A 130 5.78 -1.96 13.14
C LYS A 130 5.23 -2.28 14.53
N GLY A 131 3.93 -2.57 14.64
CA GLY A 131 3.28 -2.90 15.91
C GLY A 131 3.26 -1.73 16.90
N GLY A 132 3.14 -0.51 16.39
CA GLY A 132 3.05 0.73 17.17
C GLY A 132 4.38 1.27 17.69
N ARG A 133 5.50 0.56 17.50
CA ARG A 133 6.81 0.96 18.04
C ARG A 133 7.77 1.30 16.91
N VAL A 134 8.08 2.58 16.78
CA VAL A 134 8.95 3.12 15.73
C VAL A 134 9.99 4.06 16.32
N THR A 135 11.16 4.18 15.69
CA THR A 135 12.16 5.20 16.05
C THR A 135 11.94 6.51 15.29
N MET A 136 12.52 7.60 15.77
CA MET A 136 12.49 8.89 15.06
C MET A 136 13.13 8.80 13.67
N GLU A 137 14.15 7.96 13.50
CA GLU A 137 14.83 7.71 12.23
C GLU A 137 13.92 6.96 11.24
N GLU A 138 13.21 5.93 11.71
CA GLU A 138 12.22 5.21 10.90
C GLU A 138 11.07 6.13 10.49
N VAL A 139 10.63 7.02 11.38
CA VAL A 139 9.63 8.04 11.06
C VAL A 139 10.15 8.96 9.96
N GLU A 140 11.35 9.53 10.10
CA GLU A 140 11.88 10.45 9.08
C GLU A 140 12.02 9.77 7.71
N SER A 141 12.61 8.57 7.69
CA SER A 141 12.80 7.77 6.46
C SER A 141 11.48 7.41 5.78
N SER A 142 10.39 7.27 6.54
CA SER A 142 9.08 6.92 5.96
C SER A 142 8.42 8.06 5.19
N PHE A 143 8.85 9.32 5.35
CA PHE A 143 8.17 10.50 4.79
C PHE A 143 8.79 11.05 3.49
N ASP A 144 9.83 10.42 2.95
CA ASP A 144 10.47 10.82 1.69
C ASP A 144 9.48 10.89 0.50
N GLY A 145 8.43 10.07 0.53
CA GLY A 145 7.36 10.05 -0.47
C GLY A 145 6.25 11.08 -0.29
N ASN A 146 6.33 11.97 0.72
CA ASN A 146 5.25 12.88 1.10
C ASN A 146 5.64 14.35 0.91
N ILE A 147 5.06 15.02 -0.09
CA ILE A 147 5.39 16.42 -0.39
C ILE A 147 4.41 17.38 0.30
N CYS A 148 4.96 18.39 0.98
CA CYS A 148 4.23 19.56 1.48
C CYS A 148 4.85 20.86 0.99
N ARG A 149 4.04 21.74 0.39
CA ARG A 149 4.52 23.04 -0.11
C ARG A 149 4.37 24.19 0.87
N CYS A 150 3.61 24.00 1.95
CA CYS A 150 3.17 25.09 2.83
C CYS A 150 3.91 25.14 4.17
N THR A 151 4.10 24.00 4.83
CA THR A 151 4.52 23.95 6.25
C THR A 151 6.03 24.07 6.47
N GLY A 152 6.84 23.85 5.42
CA GLY A 152 8.29 23.71 5.59
C GLY A 152 8.71 22.46 6.36
N TYR A 153 7.82 21.45 6.45
CA TYR A 153 7.98 20.13 7.07
C TYR A 153 8.22 20.09 8.57
N ARG A 154 8.95 21.03 9.17
CA ARG A 154 9.30 21.01 10.59
C ARG A 154 8.13 20.66 11.53
N PRO A 155 6.97 21.33 11.50
CA PRO A 155 5.86 20.98 12.40
C PRO A 155 5.23 19.61 12.09
N ILE A 156 5.33 19.13 10.84
CA ILE A 156 4.89 17.77 10.49
C ILE A 156 5.86 16.76 11.11
N LEU A 157 7.17 16.97 10.95
CA LEU A 157 8.18 16.06 11.47
C LEU A 157 8.14 15.99 13.00
N ASP A 158 8.02 17.14 13.68
CA ASP A 158 7.84 17.21 15.14
C ASP A 158 6.58 16.43 15.57
N THR A 159 5.48 16.57 14.83
CA THR A 159 4.25 15.79 15.06
C THR A 159 4.50 14.30 14.95
N MET A 160 5.09 13.84 13.85
CA MET A 160 5.21 12.40 13.59
C MET A 160 6.25 11.75 14.49
N LYS A 161 7.37 12.43 14.75
CA LYS A 161 8.40 11.99 15.70
C LYS A 161 7.90 11.96 17.14
N SER A 162 6.82 12.68 17.49
CA SER A 162 6.19 12.57 18.82
C SER A 162 5.60 11.18 19.12
N PHE A 163 5.41 10.33 18.11
CA PHE A 163 4.95 8.94 18.28
C PHE A 163 6.10 7.93 18.33
N ALA A 164 7.35 8.39 18.24
CA ALA A 164 8.50 7.50 18.28
C ALA A 164 8.86 7.14 19.73
N VAL A 165 9.36 5.92 19.94
CA VAL A 165 9.72 5.42 21.28
C VAL A 165 10.93 6.14 21.89
N ASP A 166 11.74 6.78 21.06
CA ASP A 166 12.90 7.59 21.41
C ASP A 166 12.63 9.09 21.28
N SER A 167 11.37 9.50 21.20
CA SER A 167 10.98 10.90 21.03
C SER A 167 11.40 11.78 22.21
N ASN A 168 11.84 12.99 21.88
CA ASN A 168 12.10 14.08 22.83
C ASN A 168 11.18 15.29 22.59
N ILE A 169 10.11 15.13 21.80
CA ILE A 169 9.18 16.21 21.49
C ILE A 169 8.19 16.38 22.64
N GLU A 170 8.17 17.56 23.25
CA GLU A 170 7.20 17.90 24.29
C GLU A 170 5.80 18.09 23.68
N LEU A 171 4.83 17.34 24.20
CA LEU A 171 3.44 17.43 23.79
C LEU A 171 2.67 18.40 24.69
N PRO A 172 1.73 19.19 24.14
CA PRO A 172 0.77 19.93 24.95
C PRO A 172 -0.07 18.97 25.84
N GLU A 173 -0.46 19.40 27.04
CA GLU A 173 -1.12 18.57 28.07
C GLU A 173 -2.35 17.76 27.59
N ASP A 174 -3.07 18.24 26.57
CA ASP A 174 -4.29 17.60 26.05
C ASP A 174 -4.03 16.56 24.93
N CYS A 175 -2.85 15.95 24.89
CA CYS A 175 -2.42 15.12 23.77
C CYS A 175 -2.29 13.64 24.15
N ASP A 176 -3.35 12.86 23.90
CA ASP A 176 -3.41 11.41 24.17
C ASP A 176 -2.25 10.62 23.48
N ASP A 177 -1.74 9.57 24.13
CA ASP A 177 -0.75 8.65 23.55
C ASP A 177 -1.37 7.45 22.83
N ILE A 178 -0.63 6.84 21.90
CA ILE A 178 -1.18 5.74 21.08
C ILE A 178 -1.39 4.46 21.90
N GLU A 179 -0.59 4.26 22.94
CA GLU A 179 -0.66 3.16 23.89
C GLU A 179 -1.91 3.19 24.76
N ASP A 180 -2.60 4.33 24.83
CA ASP A 180 -3.85 4.51 25.58
C ASP A 180 -5.09 3.98 24.84
N PHE A 181 -4.92 3.37 23.65
CA PHE A 181 -6.03 2.90 22.82
C PHE A 181 -6.15 1.38 22.75
N GLU A 182 -7.39 0.91 22.97
CA GLU A 182 -7.85 -0.41 22.54
C GLU A 182 -8.07 -0.38 21.01
N PHE A 183 -7.53 -1.38 20.29
CA PHE A 183 -7.70 -1.58 18.85
C PHE A 183 -9.14 -1.27 18.38
N VAL A 184 -9.29 -0.35 17.43
CA VAL A 184 -10.60 -0.01 16.85
C VAL A 184 -11.16 -1.24 16.13
N ALA A 185 -12.09 -1.93 16.78
CA ALA A 185 -12.84 -3.02 16.20
C ALA A 185 -13.91 -2.49 15.22
N CYS A 186 -14.35 -3.34 14.30
CA CYS A 186 -15.35 -2.97 13.29
C CYS A 186 -16.60 -2.32 13.93
N PRO A 187 -17.01 -1.09 13.53
CA PRO A 187 -18.16 -0.39 14.12
C PRO A 187 -19.50 -1.14 14.00
N ARG A 188 -19.56 -2.16 13.14
CA ARG A 188 -20.75 -2.99 12.92
C ARG A 188 -20.73 -4.32 13.68
N SER A 189 -19.56 -4.84 14.06
CA SER A 189 -19.44 -6.19 14.62
C SER A 189 -18.60 -6.30 15.89
N GLY A 190 -17.86 -5.24 16.28
CA GLY A 190 -16.99 -5.25 17.45
C GLY A 190 -15.85 -6.28 17.38
N ARG A 191 -15.55 -6.84 16.19
CA ARG A 191 -14.48 -7.82 15.96
C ARG A 191 -13.49 -7.29 14.92
N GLN A 192 -12.22 -7.69 15.01
CA GLN A 192 -11.29 -7.58 13.89
C GLN A 192 -11.83 -8.40 12.71
N CYS A 193 -11.74 -7.85 11.49
CA CYS A 193 -12.18 -8.53 10.29
C CYS A 193 -11.37 -9.81 10.10
N SER A 194 -12.02 -10.97 10.22
CA SER A 194 -11.41 -12.28 9.95
C SER A 194 -11.22 -12.57 8.45
N GLY A 195 -11.50 -11.59 7.58
CA GLY A 195 -11.09 -11.58 6.17
C GLY A 195 -11.44 -12.86 5.43
N GLY A 196 -12.74 -13.13 5.26
CA GLY A 196 -13.24 -14.23 4.45
C GLY A 196 -14.13 -13.72 3.33
N CYS A 197 -13.57 -13.04 2.32
CA CYS A 197 -14.27 -12.88 1.04
C CYS A 197 -14.18 -14.20 0.27
N HIS A 198 -14.90 -15.22 0.74
CA HIS A 198 -14.94 -16.53 0.09
C HIS A 198 -15.74 -16.47 -1.21
N LYS A 199 -15.07 -16.10 -2.29
CA LYS A 199 -15.53 -16.36 -3.66
C LYS A 199 -14.44 -17.10 -4.43
N LYS A 200 -14.83 -17.70 -5.57
CA LYS A 200 -13.89 -18.36 -6.47
C LYS A 200 -12.75 -17.38 -6.80
N PRO A 201 -11.49 -17.84 -6.77
CA PRO A 201 -10.37 -16.99 -7.16
C PRO A 201 -10.61 -16.42 -8.55
N LEU A 202 -10.26 -15.15 -8.73
CA LEU A 202 -10.27 -14.52 -10.06
C LEU A 202 -9.28 -15.29 -10.94
N THR A 203 -9.61 -15.52 -12.22
CA THR A 203 -8.71 -16.30 -13.11
C THR A 203 -8.41 -15.53 -14.37
N ALA A 204 -9.44 -15.14 -15.12
CA ALA A 204 -9.33 -14.25 -16.26
C ALA A 204 -10.63 -13.45 -16.49
N LEU A 205 -10.49 -12.26 -17.07
CA LEU A 205 -11.60 -11.38 -17.45
C LEU A 205 -11.32 -10.70 -18.78
N THR A 206 -12.32 -10.67 -19.66
CA THR A 206 -12.31 -9.87 -20.88
C THR A 206 -13.25 -8.68 -20.73
N TYR A 207 -12.74 -7.48 -20.98
CA TYR A 207 -13.45 -6.22 -20.94
C TYR A 207 -14.14 -5.91 -22.28
N ALA A 208 -15.12 -5.01 -22.25
CA ALA A 208 -15.89 -4.63 -23.44
C ALA A 208 -15.03 -3.99 -24.54
N ASP A 209 -13.91 -3.36 -24.17
CA ASP A 209 -12.95 -2.74 -25.09
C ASP A 209 -11.88 -3.71 -25.62
N GLY A 210 -12.05 -5.01 -25.35
CA GLY A 210 -11.14 -6.08 -25.73
C GLY A 210 -9.95 -6.28 -24.79
N ALA A 211 -9.76 -5.47 -23.75
CA ALA A 211 -8.70 -5.71 -22.78
C ALA A 211 -8.93 -7.04 -22.03
N GLN A 212 -7.86 -7.73 -21.69
CA GLN A 212 -7.86 -9.02 -21.02
C GLN A 212 -6.98 -8.95 -19.78
N TRP A 213 -7.54 -9.37 -18.66
CA TRP A 213 -6.83 -9.44 -17.39
C TRP A 213 -6.75 -10.88 -16.91
N TYR A 214 -5.57 -11.29 -16.46
CA TYR A 214 -5.27 -12.62 -15.95
C TYR A 214 -4.78 -12.54 -14.50
N TRP A 215 -5.28 -13.39 -13.62
CA TRP A 215 -4.86 -13.53 -12.22
C TRP A 215 -4.29 -14.94 -11.96
N PRO A 216 -3.05 -15.21 -12.42
CA PRO A 216 -2.37 -16.47 -12.15
C PRO A 216 -2.04 -16.65 -10.66
N HIS A 217 -2.13 -17.89 -10.19
CA HIS A 217 -1.79 -18.30 -8.81
C HIS A 217 -0.54 -19.20 -8.73
N SER A 218 0.08 -19.46 -9.88
CA SER A 218 1.31 -20.24 -9.99
C SER A 218 2.11 -19.81 -11.21
N LEU A 219 3.40 -20.14 -11.23
CA LEU A 219 4.25 -19.85 -12.38
C LEU A 219 3.76 -20.54 -13.67
N THR A 220 3.19 -21.74 -13.54
CA THR A 220 2.55 -22.45 -14.66
C THR A 220 1.39 -21.66 -15.25
N GLU A 221 0.56 -21.04 -14.42
CA GLU A 221 -0.55 -20.19 -14.88
C GLU A 221 -0.07 -18.91 -15.55
N VAL A 222 1.05 -18.33 -15.10
CA VAL A 222 1.71 -17.20 -15.78
C VAL A 222 2.11 -17.61 -17.20
N PHE A 223 2.78 -18.75 -17.38
CA PHE A 223 3.17 -19.24 -18.71
C PHE A 223 1.97 -19.58 -19.58
N ASN A 224 0.89 -20.11 -19.01
CA ASN A 224 -0.36 -20.35 -19.73
C ASN A 224 -1.01 -19.03 -20.20
N ALA A 225 -0.96 -17.98 -19.38
CA ALA A 225 -1.43 -16.65 -19.78
C ALA A 225 -0.57 -16.09 -20.92
N LEU A 226 0.77 -16.15 -20.80
CA LEU A 226 1.69 -15.72 -21.86
C LEU A 226 1.46 -16.48 -23.18
N ALA A 227 1.21 -17.79 -23.12
CA ALA A 227 0.90 -18.59 -24.30
C ALA A 227 -0.41 -18.16 -24.99
N LYS A 228 -1.41 -17.70 -24.22
CA LYS A 228 -2.67 -17.15 -24.76
C LYS A 228 -2.50 -15.78 -25.40
N VAL A 229 -1.62 -14.95 -24.84
CA VAL A 229 -1.26 -13.64 -25.44
C VAL A 229 -0.60 -13.82 -26.80
N GLY A 230 0.22 -14.86 -26.97
CA GLY A 230 0.93 -15.12 -28.23
C GLY A 230 1.91 -14.00 -28.56
N ASN A 231 1.74 -13.34 -29.70
CA ASN A 231 2.63 -12.27 -30.19
C ASN A 231 2.09 -10.86 -29.89
N GLU A 232 0.98 -10.75 -29.16
CA GLU A 232 0.41 -9.45 -28.79
C GLU A 232 1.20 -8.78 -27.64
N GLN A 233 1.04 -7.47 -27.50
CA GLN A 233 1.69 -6.73 -26.42
C GLN A 233 0.99 -6.99 -25.08
N TYR A 234 1.77 -7.20 -24.02
CA TYR A 234 1.29 -7.45 -22.68
C TYR A 234 2.06 -6.65 -21.64
N ILE A 235 1.50 -6.58 -20.44
CA ILE A 235 2.16 -6.09 -19.24
C ILE A 235 2.08 -7.12 -18.13
N LEU A 236 3.21 -7.31 -17.43
CA LEU A 236 3.24 -8.00 -16.15
C LEU A 236 2.92 -6.97 -15.06
N VAL A 237 1.79 -7.14 -14.38
CA VAL A 237 1.32 -6.23 -13.34
C VAL A 237 1.87 -6.68 -11.99
N ALA A 238 2.72 -5.82 -11.43
CA ALA A 238 3.25 -5.87 -10.07
C ALA A 238 2.88 -4.55 -9.36
N GLY A 239 3.85 -3.82 -8.82
CA GLY A 239 3.59 -2.52 -8.16
C GLY A 239 3.05 -1.40 -9.06
N ASN A 240 3.06 -1.57 -10.40
CA ASN A 240 2.61 -0.59 -11.40
C ASN A 240 3.32 0.79 -11.33
N THR A 241 4.48 0.87 -10.67
CA THR A 241 5.25 2.11 -10.49
C THR A 241 6.13 2.50 -11.68
N ALA A 242 6.17 1.68 -12.73
CA ALA A 242 6.80 2.03 -14.00
C ALA A 242 5.75 2.49 -15.02
N HIS A 243 4.90 1.58 -15.50
CA HIS A 243 3.88 1.88 -16.51
C HIS A 243 2.71 2.75 -16.02
N GLY A 244 2.50 2.85 -14.70
CA GLY A 244 1.55 3.81 -14.13
C GLY A 244 2.06 5.25 -14.18
N VAL A 245 3.40 5.44 -14.17
CA VAL A 245 4.06 6.75 -14.31
C VAL A 245 4.26 7.06 -15.79
N TYR A 246 4.98 6.17 -16.48
CA TYR A 246 5.19 6.25 -17.93
C TYR A 246 4.02 5.61 -18.63
N ARG A 247 3.06 6.45 -19.04
CA ARG A 247 1.80 6.03 -19.66
C ARG A 247 2.05 4.97 -20.73
N ARG A 248 1.48 3.78 -20.48
CA ARG A 248 1.60 2.64 -21.39
C ARG A 248 0.97 2.93 -22.76
N SER A 249 1.37 2.16 -23.76
CA SER A 249 0.70 2.19 -25.06
C SER A 249 -0.78 1.75 -24.91
N PRO A 250 -1.73 2.44 -25.55
CA PRO A 250 -3.12 1.98 -25.66
C PRO A 250 -3.26 0.61 -26.36
N ASP A 251 -2.25 0.18 -27.11
CA ASP A 251 -2.21 -1.09 -27.83
C ASP A 251 -2.02 -2.29 -26.90
N ILE A 252 -1.55 -2.07 -25.66
CA ILE A 252 -1.41 -3.12 -24.66
C ILE A 252 -2.81 -3.48 -24.15
N LYS A 253 -3.28 -4.67 -24.55
CA LYS A 253 -4.58 -5.21 -24.16
C LYS A 253 -4.49 -6.33 -23.14
N HIS A 254 -3.30 -6.89 -22.88
CA HIS A 254 -3.14 -8.03 -21.97
C HIS A 254 -2.43 -7.64 -20.67
N PHE A 255 -3.07 -7.94 -19.54
CA PHE A 255 -2.57 -7.67 -18.19
C PHE A 255 -2.43 -8.99 -17.43
N ILE A 256 -1.23 -9.30 -16.97
CA ILE A 256 -0.94 -10.53 -16.22
C ILE A 256 -0.53 -10.13 -14.80
N ASP A 257 -1.44 -10.32 -13.83
CA ASP A 257 -1.23 -9.95 -12.44
C ASP A 257 -0.36 -10.96 -11.69
N LEU A 258 0.81 -10.52 -11.26
CA LEU A 258 1.78 -11.36 -10.58
C LEU A 258 1.62 -11.39 -9.06
N HIS A 259 0.70 -10.59 -8.47
CA HIS A 259 0.56 -10.51 -7.02
C HIS A 259 0.18 -11.85 -6.39
N GLY A 260 -0.59 -12.67 -7.10
CA GLY A 260 -1.06 -13.97 -6.63
C GLY A 260 -0.06 -15.12 -6.75
N VAL A 261 1.17 -14.89 -7.25
CA VAL A 261 2.15 -15.94 -7.60
C VAL A 261 3.21 -16.09 -6.49
N PRO A 262 3.13 -17.12 -5.62
CA PRO A 262 4.05 -17.30 -4.49
C PRO A 262 5.51 -17.46 -4.90
N GLU A 263 5.78 -18.17 -5.99
CA GLU A 263 7.13 -18.50 -6.47
C GLU A 263 7.94 -17.24 -6.80
N LEU A 264 7.28 -16.15 -7.20
CA LEU A 264 7.92 -14.88 -7.52
C LEU A 264 8.13 -13.97 -6.29
N LYS A 265 7.70 -14.40 -5.10
CA LYS A 265 7.79 -13.65 -3.83
C LYS A 265 8.58 -14.40 -2.76
N GLN A 266 9.37 -15.37 -3.17
CA GLN A 266 10.27 -16.12 -2.29
C GLN A 266 11.71 -15.69 -2.52
N HIS A 267 12.59 -16.04 -1.58
CA HIS A 267 14.04 -15.95 -1.77
C HIS A 267 14.69 -17.24 -1.29
N THR A 268 15.84 -17.57 -1.85
CA THR A 268 16.64 -18.73 -1.45
C THR A 268 18.11 -18.36 -1.34
N ILE A 269 18.81 -19.04 -0.44
CA ILE A 269 20.25 -18.89 -0.24
C ILE A 269 20.87 -20.27 -0.45
N VAL A 270 21.72 -20.39 -1.46
CA VAL A 270 22.42 -21.64 -1.80
C VAL A 270 23.89 -21.34 -2.01
N GLY A 271 24.75 -21.85 -1.12
CA GLY A 271 26.15 -21.44 -1.06
C GLY A 271 26.26 -19.94 -0.81
N GLU A 272 27.06 -19.24 -1.62
CA GLU A 272 27.25 -17.79 -1.58
C GLU A 272 26.32 -17.02 -2.54
N LYS A 273 25.20 -17.64 -2.95
CA LYS A 273 24.24 -17.03 -3.89
C LYS A 273 22.90 -16.77 -3.21
N LEU A 274 22.44 -15.53 -3.28
CA LEU A 274 21.09 -15.10 -2.92
C LEU A 274 20.25 -15.02 -4.20
N THR A 275 19.17 -15.79 -4.28
CA THR A 275 18.17 -15.69 -5.36
C THR A 275 16.93 -15.00 -4.82
N LEU A 276 16.50 -13.94 -5.51
CA LEU A 276 15.30 -13.19 -5.18
C LEU A 276 14.21 -13.44 -6.22
N GLY A 277 12.98 -13.65 -5.76
CA GLY A 277 11.80 -13.67 -6.61
C GLY A 277 11.56 -12.30 -7.24
N ALA A 278 11.25 -12.29 -8.54
CA ALA A 278 11.15 -11.06 -9.33
C ALA A 278 9.99 -10.12 -8.93
N ASN A 279 9.03 -10.60 -8.12
CA ASN A 279 7.88 -9.83 -7.64
C ASN A 279 7.91 -9.59 -6.11
N LEU A 280 9.10 -9.69 -5.49
CA LEU A 280 9.35 -9.13 -4.17
C LEU A 280 9.23 -7.61 -4.25
N SER A 281 8.61 -7.00 -3.23
CA SER A 281 8.67 -5.54 -3.10
C SER A 281 10.11 -5.10 -2.78
N LEU A 282 10.46 -3.85 -3.13
CA LEU A 282 11.76 -3.30 -2.77
C LEU A 282 11.96 -3.26 -1.25
N THR A 283 10.90 -2.97 -0.48
CA THR A 283 10.94 -3.03 0.99
C THR A 283 11.33 -4.42 1.49
N GLU A 284 10.76 -5.48 0.94
CA GLU A 284 11.15 -6.85 1.31
C GLU A 284 12.59 -7.18 0.87
N ALA A 285 12.99 -6.73 -0.32
CA ALA A 285 14.36 -6.93 -0.80
C ALA A 285 15.37 -6.23 0.11
N ILE A 286 15.10 -5.01 0.56
CA ILE A 286 15.90 -4.24 1.53
C ILE A 286 16.03 -5.00 2.84
N ASP A 287 14.91 -5.47 3.41
CA ASP A 287 14.92 -6.27 4.65
C ASP A 287 15.75 -7.55 4.49
N ILE A 288 15.67 -8.20 3.33
CA ILE A 288 16.46 -9.40 3.02
C ILE A 288 17.94 -9.03 2.93
N PHE A 289 18.31 -7.97 2.21
CA PHE A 289 19.70 -7.54 2.09
C PHE A 289 20.31 -7.19 3.44
N GLN A 290 19.60 -6.44 4.28
CA GLN A 290 20.08 -6.06 5.61
C GLN A 290 20.32 -7.29 6.50
N LYS A 291 19.45 -8.30 6.44
CA LYS A 291 19.59 -9.56 7.21
C LYS A 291 20.70 -10.45 6.65
N VAL A 292 20.82 -10.54 5.32
CA VAL A 292 21.76 -11.46 4.64
C VAL A 292 23.18 -10.91 4.65
N ALA A 293 23.36 -9.58 4.64
CA ALA A 293 24.67 -8.92 4.74
C ALA A 293 25.46 -9.30 6.01
N GLN A 294 24.80 -9.79 7.06
CA GLN A 294 25.45 -10.23 8.29
C GLN A 294 26.13 -11.60 8.16
N ARG A 295 25.98 -12.29 7.02
CA ARG A 295 26.57 -13.61 6.77
C ARG A 295 27.90 -13.47 6.01
N PRO A 296 28.93 -14.27 6.36
CA PRO A 296 30.18 -14.30 5.59
C PRO A 296 29.92 -14.62 4.10
N GLY A 297 30.55 -13.85 3.20
CA GLY A 297 30.40 -14.01 1.75
C GLY A 297 29.20 -13.26 1.14
N PHE A 298 28.43 -12.53 1.95
CA PHE A 298 27.27 -11.74 1.51
C PHE A 298 27.41 -10.24 1.78
N GLU A 299 28.62 -9.76 2.05
CA GLU A 299 28.91 -8.36 2.39
C GLU A 299 28.46 -7.38 1.28
N TYR A 300 28.40 -7.84 0.03
CA TYR A 300 27.85 -7.06 -1.10
C TYR A 300 26.38 -6.66 -0.91
N CYS A 301 25.62 -7.42 -0.11
CA CYS A 301 24.22 -7.08 0.21
C CYS A 301 24.14 -5.76 1.00
N GLU A 302 25.17 -5.39 1.77
CA GLU A 302 25.21 -4.10 2.45
C GLU A 302 25.27 -2.94 1.45
N GLN A 303 26.05 -3.09 0.37
CA GLN A 303 26.13 -2.08 -0.68
C GLN A 303 24.82 -1.93 -1.45
N LEU A 304 24.14 -3.06 -1.71
CA LEU A 304 22.81 -3.05 -2.33
C LEU A 304 21.78 -2.36 -1.43
N TRP A 305 21.77 -2.69 -0.13
CA TRP A 305 20.91 -2.04 0.85
C TRP A 305 21.13 -0.53 0.88
N ARG A 306 22.38 -0.05 0.97
CA ARG A 306 22.72 1.38 1.01
C ARG A 306 22.36 2.16 -0.26
N HIS A 307 22.07 1.48 -1.37
CA HIS A 307 21.66 2.15 -2.62
C HIS A 307 20.18 2.55 -2.60
N PHE A 308 19.37 1.83 -1.82
CA PHE A 308 17.95 2.13 -1.64
C PHE A 308 17.73 3.18 -0.56
#